data_AF-A0A7X8CXS9-F1
#
_entry.id   AF-A0A7X8CXS9-F1
#
_cell.length_a   1.000
_cell.length_b   1.000
_cell.length_c   1.000
_cell.angle_alpha   90.00
_cell.angle_beta   90.00
_cell.angle_gamma   90.00
#
_symmetry.space_group_name_H-M   'P 1'
#
loop_
_entity.id
_entity.type
_entity.pdbx_description
1 polymer ?
#
loop_
_entity_poly.entity_id
_entity_poly.type
_entity_poly.pdbx_seq_one_letter_code
_entity_poly.pdbx_strand_id
1 'polypeptide(L)'
;MDRRRYEEFSALREAFRRKVRDWSEAVPELRSLQEKLRADRGYDDYTVETPVVYNRALDDIGPESRPRWILVADNPGKNEQKTRNLRYLVGQSGKLAESFFRGKLGTDFRSEVLIINKTPVHTPKTAELAMLRALDPSGRVEALLKESQTWMAGLARAAQDALDIPVWISGRSELKPKGIFGPWFREFSRLYRDAPAAVREGVLVFNHFSMNQFSIELRRKIDPGKPLLEELHRIGSENRREIFGF
;
A
#
# COMPACT_ATOMS: atom_id res chain seq x y z
N MET A 1 -3.53 -4.64 21.82
CA MET A 1 -4.77 -4.43 21.08
C MET A 1 -5.87 -5.00 21.92
N ASP A 2 -6.90 -4.22 22.23
CA ASP A 2 -8.05 -4.76 22.92
C ASP A 2 -8.85 -5.70 22.00
N ARG A 3 -9.72 -6.51 22.61
CA ARG A 3 -10.50 -7.53 21.90
C ARG A 3 -11.40 -6.93 20.81
N ARG A 4 -12.03 -5.78 21.07
CA ARG A 4 -12.96 -5.15 20.14
C ARG A 4 -12.23 -4.67 18.88
N ARG A 5 -11.10 -3.97 19.05
CA ARG A 5 -10.24 -3.52 17.94
C ARG A 5 -9.75 -4.69 17.10
N TYR A 6 -9.39 -5.81 17.75
CA TYR A 6 -9.00 -7.03 17.04
C TYR A 6 -10.16 -7.64 16.23
N GLU A 7 -11.36 -7.71 16.81
CA GLU A 7 -12.55 -8.24 16.13
C GLU A 7 -12.93 -7.37 14.91
N GLU A 8 -12.88 -6.03 15.05
CA GLU A 8 -13.09 -5.08 13.96
C GLU A 8 -12.04 -5.28 12.84
N PHE A 9 -10.75 -5.34 13.19
CA PHE A 9 -9.68 -5.61 12.22
C PHE A 9 -9.83 -6.98 11.54
N SER A 10 -10.17 -8.02 12.30
CA SER A 10 -10.37 -9.38 11.78
C SER A 10 -11.48 -9.41 10.74
N ALA A 11 -12.60 -8.70 10.99
CA ALA A 11 -13.68 -8.56 10.02
C ALA A 11 -13.22 -7.87 8.72
N LEU A 12 -12.41 -6.82 8.82
CA LEU A 12 -11.81 -6.13 7.67
C LEU A 12 -10.88 -7.05 6.86
N ARG A 13 -10.05 -7.84 7.55
CA ARG A 13 -9.16 -8.83 6.93
C ARG A 13 -9.95 -9.87 6.14
N GLU A 14 -11.02 -10.42 6.73
CA GLU A 14 -11.88 -11.39 6.05
C GLU A 14 -12.60 -10.79 4.84
N ALA A 15 -13.05 -9.53 4.94
CA ALA A 15 -13.63 -8.81 3.81
C ALA A 15 -12.62 -8.60 2.68
N PHE A 16 -11.37 -8.24 3.00
CA PHE A 16 -10.31 -8.12 2.01
C PHE A 16 -10.02 -9.45 1.31
N ARG A 17 -9.95 -10.54 2.08
CA ARG A 17 -9.73 -11.88 1.53
C ARG A 17 -10.83 -12.29 0.56
N ARG A 18 -12.09 -11.96 0.86
CA ARG A 18 -13.23 -12.16 -0.07
C ARG A 18 -13.05 -11.32 -1.33
N LYS A 19 -12.80 -10.03 -1.19
CA LYS A 19 -12.62 -9.12 -2.33
C LYS A 19 -11.51 -9.54 -3.28
N VAL A 20 -10.38 -10.05 -2.78
CA VAL A 20 -9.32 -10.57 -3.65
C VAL A 20 -9.79 -11.76 -4.49
N ARG A 21 -10.65 -12.63 -3.96
CA ARG A 21 -11.26 -13.71 -4.74
C ARG A 21 -12.20 -13.15 -5.80
N ASP A 22 -13.12 -12.27 -5.41
CA ASP A 22 -14.06 -11.62 -6.34
C ASP A 22 -13.32 -10.93 -7.50
N TRP A 23 -12.24 -10.21 -7.19
CA TRP A 23 -11.38 -9.54 -8.18
C TRP A 23 -10.63 -10.50 -9.09
N SER A 24 -10.19 -11.64 -8.55
CA SER A 24 -9.52 -12.67 -9.34
C SER A 24 -10.49 -13.35 -10.32
N GLU A 25 -11.76 -13.46 -9.94
CA GLU A 25 -12.82 -14.06 -10.75
C GLU A 25 -13.41 -13.06 -11.76
N ALA A 26 -13.44 -11.76 -11.43
CA ALA A 26 -14.02 -10.70 -12.27
C ALA A 26 -13.29 -10.49 -13.61
N VAL A 27 -12.00 -10.83 -13.69
CA VAL A 27 -11.19 -10.69 -14.91
C VAL A 27 -10.38 -11.98 -15.15
N PRO A 28 -11.02 -13.05 -15.67
CA PRO A 28 -10.36 -14.36 -15.85
C PRO A 28 -9.08 -14.30 -16.70
N GLU A 29 -9.02 -13.38 -17.67
CA GLU A 29 -7.90 -13.15 -18.57
C GLU A 29 -6.72 -12.37 -17.93
N LEU A 30 -6.87 -11.86 -16.70
CA LEU A 30 -5.87 -10.97 -16.07
C LEU A 30 -4.48 -11.61 -16.01
N ARG A 31 -4.39 -12.89 -15.67
CA ARG A 31 -3.10 -13.62 -15.65
C ARG A 31 -2.45 -13.60 -17.02
N SER A 32 -3.20 -13.91 -18.07
CA SER A 32 -2.68 -13.96 -19.44
C SER A 32 -2.24 -12.57 -19.92
N LEU A 33 -2.96 -11.51 -19.54
CA LEU A 33 -2.57 -10.13 -19.83
C LEU A 33 -1.28 -9.71 -19.10
N GLN A 34 -1.14 -10.10 -17.83
CA GLN A 34 0.08 -9.85 -17.07
C GLN A 34 1.27 -10.68 -17.58
N GLU A 35 1.05 -11.92 -18.03
CA GLU A 35 2.07 -12.75 -18.70
C GLU A 35 2.51 -12.14 -20.03
N LYS A 36 1.55 -11.65 -20.83
CA LYS A 36 1.87 -10.92 -22.05
C LYS A 36 2.70 -9.67 -21.74
N LEU A 37 2.28 -8.86 -20.77
CA LEU A 37 3.03 -7.70 -20.31
C LEU A 37 4.44 -8.10 -19.85
N ARG A 38 4.56 -9.18 -19.07
CA ARG A 38 5.86 -9.70 -18.62
C ARG A 38 6.78 -10.02 -19.79
N ALA A 39 6.28 -10.77 -20.78
CA ALA A 39 7.02 -11.15 -21.98
C ALA A 39 7.42 -9.93 -22.83
N ASP A 40 6.48 -9.01 -23.08
CA ASP A 40 6.71 -7.77 -23.84
C ASP A 40 7.77 -6.86 -23.19
N ARG A 41 7.95 -6.97 -21.87
CA ARG A 41 8.95 -6.22 -21.09
C ARG A 41 10.26 -6.97 -20.88
N GLY A 42 10.41 -8.18 -21.42
CA GLY A 42 11.62 -9.00 -21.31
C GLY A 42 11.92 -9.47 -19.89
N TYR A 43 10.88 -9.75 -19.09
CA TYR A 43 11.05 -10.24 -17.72
C TYR A 43 11.05 -11.77 -17.66
N ASP A 44 12.20 -12.37 -17.97
CA ASP A 44 12.36 -13.84 -18.00
C ASP A 44 12.70 -14.47 -16.63
N ASP A 45 12.86 -13.64 -15.59
CA ASP A 45 13.28 -14.03 -14.24
C ASP A 45 12.15 -14.55 -13.34
N TYR A 46 10.89 -14.54 -13.81
CA TYR A 46 9.73 -15.03 -13.08
C TYR A 46 8.54 -15.34 -14.01
N THR A 47 7.49 -15.96 -13.46
CA THR A 47 6.15 -16.09 -14.08
C THR A 47 5.09 -15.53 -13.13
N VAL A 48 3.93 -15.17 -13.67
CA VAL A 48 2.77 -14.69 -12.93
C VAL A 48 2.00 -15.87 -12.35
N GLU A 49 2.18 -16.07 -11.04
CA GLU A 49 1.48 -17.06 -10.24
C GLU A 49 0.17 -16.49 -9.68
N THR A 50 0.20 -15.27 -9.13
CA THR A 50 -0.94 -14.65 -8.43
C THR A 50 -1.25 -13.24 -8.95
N PRO A 51 -2.22 -13.10 -9.88
CA PRO A 51 -2.58 -11.82 -10.50
C PRO A 51 -3.05 -10.72 -9.53
N VAL A 52 -3.87 -11.10 -8.55
CA VAL A 52 -4.40 -10.23 -7.50
C VAL A 52 -3.97 -10.82 -6.17
N VAL A 53 -3.11 -10.10 -5.45
CA VAL A 53 -2.40 -10.66 -4.30
C VAL A 53 -3.11 -10.30 -3.00
N TYR A 54 -3.56 -11.29 -2.24
CA TYR A 54 -3.91 -11.11 -0.84
C TYR A 54 -2.65 -11.18 0.03
N ASN A 55 -2.46 -10.22 0.95
CA ASN A 55 -1.31 -10.20 1.85
C ASN A 55 -1.52 -11.15 3.05
N ARG A 56 -0.91 -12.33 3.00
CA ARG A 56 -0.97 -13.33 4.09
C ARG A 56 -0.32 -12.86 5.39
N ALA A 57 0.51 -11.82 5.37
CA ALA A 57 1.01 -11.24 6.63
C ALA A 57 -0.11 -10.65 7.51
N LEU A 58 -1.28 -10.35 6.95
CA LEU A 58 -2.45 -9.94 7.74
C LEU A 58 -3.01 -11.10 8.57
N ASP A 59 -2.77 -12.35 8.17
CA ASP A 59 -3.22 -13.54 8.90
C ASP A 59 -2.39 -13.75 10.18
N ASP A 60 -1.15 -13.26 10.21
CA ASP A 60 -0.25 -13.35 11.37
C ASP A 60 -0.64 -12.39 12.51
N ILE A 61 -1.51 -11.40 12.22
CA ILE A 61 -1.97 -10.45 13.23
C ILE A 61 -3.04 -11.13 14.09
N GLY A 62 -2.70 -11.35 15.36
CA GLY A 62 -3.55 -11.94 16.39
C GLY A 62 -3.93 -10.94 17.49
N PRO A 63 -4.71 -11.38 18.50
CA PRO A 63 -5.12 -10.53 19.63
C PRO A 63 -3.92 -9.93 20.39
N GLU A 64 -2.81 -10.68 20.46
CA GLU A 64 -1.59 -10.25 21.15
C GLU A 64 -0.66 -9.37 20.29
N SER A 65 -0.95 -9.21 19.00
CA SER A 65 -0.19 -8.32 18.14
C SER A 65 -0.35 -6.86 18.60
N ARG A 66 0.70 -6.07 18.37
CA ARG A 66 0.77 -4.64 18.72
C ARG A 66 1.28 -3.86 17.50
N PRO A 67 0.52 -3.82 16.38
CA PRO A 67 0.92 -3.00 15.24
C PRO A 67 1.00 -1.54 15.67
N ARG A 68 2.05 -0.86 15.20
CA ARG A 68 2.34 0.55 15.50
C ARG A 68 2.10 1.46 14.30
N TRP A 69 2.10 0.88 13.10
CA TRP A 69 1.95 1.60 11.84
C TRP A 69 1.10 0.80 10.85
N ILE A 70 0.28 1.51 10.07
CA ILE A 70 -0.27 1.01 8.80
C ILE A 70 0.59 1.57 7.68
N LEU A 71 1.23 0.73 6.88
CA LEU A 71 1.99 1.15 5.70
C LEU A 71 1.19 0.85 4.44
N VAL A 72 0.87 1.90 3.67
CA VAL A 72 0.22 1.82 2.37
C VAL A 72 1.26 1.95 1.25
N ALA A 73 1.64 0.83 0.65
CA ALA A 73 2.53 0.77 -0.51
C ALA A 73 1.75 0.86 -1.83
N ASP A 74 2.43 0.78 -2.98
CA ASP A 74 1.84 0.99 -4.31
C ASP A 74 1.02 -0.22 -4.77
N ASN A 75 1.71 -1.26 -5.21
CA ASN A 75 1.12 -2.50 -5.71
C ASN A 75 2.11 -3.68 -5.55
N PRO A 76 1.66 -4.95 -5.63
CA PRO A 76 2.54 -6.11 -5.44
C PRO A 76 3.52 -6.26 -6.60
N GLY A 77 4.80 -6.41 -6.30
CA GLY A 77 5.86 -6.66 -7.28
C GLY A 77 6.11 -8.15 -7.56
N LYS A 78 7.22 -8.43 -8.25
CA LYS A 78 7.60 -9.79 -8.72
C LYS A 78 7.69 -10.83 -7.61
N ASN A 79 8.13 -10.45 -6.41
CA ASN A 79 8.31 -11.39 -5.30
C ASN A 79 7.04 -11.52 -4.47
N GLU A 80 6.27 -10.45 -4.35
CA GLU A 80 5.03 -10.38 -3.58
C GLU A 80 3.97 -11.35 -4.13
N GLN A 81 3.90 -11.48 -5.47
CA GLN A 81 2.91 -12.32 -6.17
C GLN A 81 3.23 -13.83 -6.15
N LYS A 82 4.45 -14.22 -5.78
CA LYS A 82 4.83 -15.64 -5.75
C LYS A 82 4.01 -16.37 -4.70
N THR A 83 3.46 -17.53 -5.03
CA THR A 83 2.60 -18.35 -4.16
C THR A 83 3.27 -18.68 -2.84
N ARG A 84 4.58 -18.93 -2.88
CA ARG A 84 5.41 -19.20 -1.68
C ARG A 84 5.53 -18.00 -0.74
N ASN A 85 5.30 -16.79 -1.23
CA ASN A 85 5.43 -15.55 -0.47
C ASN A 85 4.06 -15.00 -0.08
N LEU A 86 3.28 -14.52 -1.05
CA LEU A 86 1.98 -13.85 -0.86
C LEU A 86 2.01 -12.83 0.29
N ARG A 87 3.09 -12.04 0.34
CA ARG A 87 3.37 -11.05 1.37
C ARG A 87 3.83 -9.77 0.69
N TYR A 88 3.34 -8.62 1.18
CA TYR A 88 3.74 -7.33 0.63
C TYR A 88 5.10 -6.88 1.14
N LEU A 89 5.80 -6.08 0.32
CA LEU A 89 7.13 -5.54 0.63
C LEU A 89 8.13 -6.63 1.05
N VAL A 90 8.26 -7.66 0.20
CA VAL A 90 9.29 -8.72 0.34
C VAL A 90 10.39 -8.60 -0.71
N GLY A 91 10.23 -7.71 -1.70
CA GLY A 91 11.27 -7.31 -2.64
C GLY A 91 12.23 -6.25 -2.09
N GLN A 92 12.99 -5.63 -3.00
CA GLN A 92 14.05 -4.66 -2.64
C GLN A 92 13.54 -3.45 -1.86
N SER A 93 12.42 -2.85 -2.28
CA SER A 93 11.79 -1.73 -1.55
C SER A 93 11.41 -2.13 -0.13
N GLY A 94 10.99 -3.39 0.07
CA GLY A 94 10.69 -3.94 1.38
C GLY A 94 11.91 -4.08 2.27
N LYS A 95 13.05 -4.53 1.72
CA LYS A 95 14.32 -4.58 2.46
C LYS A 95 14.77 -3.19 2.93
N LEU A 96 14.59 -2.17 2.10
CA LEU A 96 14.91 -0.78 2.45
C LEU A 96 13.98 -0.24 3.54
N ALA A 97 12.68 -0.48 3.41
CA ALA A 97 11.71 -0.13 4.44
C ALA A 97 12.03 -0.83 5.77
N GLU A 98 12.22 -2.15 5.74
CA GLU A 98 12.55 -2.96 6.91
C GLU A 98 13.83 -2.48 7.60
N SER A 99 14.89 -2.19 6.83
CA SER A 99 16.12 -1.64 7.38
C SER A 99 15.90 -0.27 8.05
N PHE A 100 15.04 0.58 7.48
CA PHE A 100 14.71 1.87 8.06
C PHE A 100 13.90 1.72 9.35
N PHE A 101 12.77 1.00 9.32
CA PHE A 101 11.90 0.82 10.50
C PHE A 101 12.66 0.17 11.66
N ARG A 102 13.42 -0.89 11.40
CA ARG A 102 14.22 -1.55 12.43
C ARG A 102 15.36 -0.65 12.92
N GLY A 103 16.15 -0.08 12.00
CA GLY A 103 17.37 0.64 12.34
C GLY A 103 17.16 2.06 12.86
N LYS A 104 16.04 2.71 12.53
CA LYS A 104 15.76 4.10 12.87
C LYS A 104 14.57 4.30 13.80
N LEU A 105 13.59 3.40 13.76
CA LEU A 105 12.39 3.49 14.60
C LEU A 105 12.32 2.41 15.68
N GLY A 106 13.31 1.51 15.73
CA GLY A 106 13.29 0.36 16.65
C GLY A 106 12.01 -0.47 16.52
N THR A 107 11.44 -0.52 15.31
CA THR A 107 10.17 -1.19 15.01
C THR A 107 10.46 -2.46 14.22
N ASP A 108 9.96 -3.60 14.68
CA ASP A 108 9.98 -4.82 13.89
C ASP A 108 8.99 -4.69 12.72
N PHE A 109 9.56 -4.59 11.53
CA PHE A 109 8.79 -4.35 10.31
C PHE A 109 7.78 -5.45 9.97
N ARG A 110 7.98 -6.69 10.45
CA ARG A 110 7.11 -7.81 10.10
C ARG A 110 5.98 -8.02 11.09
N SER A 111 6.20 -7.70 12.37
CA SER A 111 5.22 -7.91 13.44
C SER A 111 4.51 -6.62 13.88
N GLU A 112 5.14 -5.45 13.71
CA GLU A 112 4.61 -4.17 14.18
C GLU A 112 4.17 -3.22 13.06
N VAL A 113 4.31 -3.61 11.79
CA VAL A 113 3.83 -2.82 10.64
C VAL A 113 2.80 -3.62 9.86
N LEU A 114 1.56 -3.14 9.86
CA LEU A 114 0.49 -3.68 9.03
C LEU A 114 0.65 -3.12 7.62
N ILE A 115 0.90 -3.98 6.63
CA ILE A 115 1.17 -3.56 5.25
C ILE A 115 -0.03 -3.83 4.35
N ILE A 116 -0.50 -2.80 3.66
CA ILE A 116 -1.49 -2.87 2.57
C ILE A 116 -0.96 -2.12 1.35
N ASN A 117 -1.60 -2.31 0.19
CA ASN A 117 -1.26 -1.61 -1.05
C ASN A 117 -2.41 -0.71 -1.51
N LYS A 118 -2.11 0.30 -2.34
CA LYS A 118 -3.15 1.10 -3.02
C LYS A 118 -3.96 0.27 -3.99
N THR A 119 -3.38 -0.78 -4.55
CA THR A 119 -4.09 -1.84 -5.28
C THR A 119 -3.43 -3.19 -5.02
N PRO A 120 -4.20 -4.30 -4.95
CA PRO A 120 -3.65 -5.65 -4.86
C PRO A 120 -3.26 -6.24 -6.24
N VAL A 121 -3.46 -5.52 -7.34
CA VAL A 121 -3.15 -6.02 -8.70
C VAL A 121 -1.65 -5.99 -8.95
N HIS A 122 -1.09 -7.14 -9.32
CA HIS A 122 0.35 -7.30 -9.57
C HIS A 122 0.80 -6.62 -10.87
N THR A 123 1.89 -5.87 -10.79
CA THR A 123 2.80 -5.58 -11.91
C THR A 123 4.23 -5.42 -11.37
N PRO A 124 5.29 -5.68 -12.15
CA PRO A 124 6.67 -5.46 -11.71
C PRO A 124 6.97 -4.03 -11.25
N LYS A 125 6.37 -3.05 -11.92
CA LYS A 125 6.49 -1.62 -11.59
C LYS A 125 5.13 -0.94 -11.59
N THR A 126 4.93 0.04 -10.72
CA THR A 126 3.70 0.85 -10.65
C THR A 126 3.29 1.41 -12.01
N ALA A 127 4.24 1.97 -12.77
CA ALA A 127 3.99 2.54 -14.10
C ALA A 127 3.35 1.55 -15.09
N GLU A 128 3.61 0.25 -14.91
CA GLU A 128 3.13 -0.79 -15.81
C GLU A 128 1.66 -1.14 -15.57
N LEU A 129 1.03 -0.63 -14.50
CA LEU A 129 -0.44 -0.65 -14.37
C LEU A 129 -1.12 0.12 -15.51
N ALA A 130 -0.48 1.18 -16.05
CA ALA A 130 -0.98 1.86 -17.24
C ALA A 130 -0.90 0.99 -18.50
N MET A 131 0.17 0.22 -18.63
CA MET A 131 0.37 -0.68 -19.77
C MET A 131 -0.59 -1.86 -19.71
N LEU A 132 -0.79 -2.44 -18.52
CA LEU A 132 -1.75 -3.54 -18.32
C LEU A 132 -3.17 -3.15 -18.75
N ARG A 133 -3.59 -1.92 -18.45
CA ARG A 133 -4.88 -1.38 -18.91
C ARG A 133 -4.97 -1.30 -20.43
N ALA A 134 -3.91 -0.85 -21.09
CA ALA A 134 -3.88 -0.71 -22.54
C ALA A 134 -3.91 -2.07 -23.27
N LEU A 135 -3.52 -3.16 -22.61
CA LEU A 135 -3.59 -4.51 -23.16
C LEU A 135 -5.00 -5.11 -23.14
N ASP A 136 -5.93 -4.54 -22.37
CA ASP A 136 -7.31 -5.00 -22.27
C ASP A 136 -8.29 -4.05 -23.01
N PRO A 137 -8.69 -4.38 -24.26
CA PRO A 137 -9.62 -3.55 -25.01
C PRO A 137 -11.05 -3.57 -24.43
N SER A 138 -11.38 -4.53 -23.56
CA SER A 138 -12.71 -4.65 -22.97
C SER A 138 -12.96 -3.66 -21.81
N GLY A 139 -11.89 -3.08 -21.26
CA GLY A 139 -11.95 -2.14 -20.13
C GLY A 139 -12.20 -2.78 -18.76
N ARG A 140 -12.23 -4.11 -18.67
CA ARG A 140 -12.41 -4.84 -17.40
C ARG A 140 -11.25 -4.63 -16.43
N VAL A 141 -10.01 -4.55 -16.94
CA VAL A 141 -8.82 -4.23 -16.13
C VAL A 141 -8.91 -2.82 -15.54
N GLU A 142 -9.36 -1.83 -16.31
CA GLU A 142 -9.58 -0.47 -15.79
C GLU A 142 -10.67 -0.48 -14.72
N ALA A 143 -11.78 -1.20 -14.94
CA ALA A 143 -12.84 -1.34 -13.96
C ALA A 143 -12.34 -1.99 -12.65
N LEU A 144 -11.56 -3.08 -12.76
CA LEU A 144 -10.92 -3.76 -11.63
C LEU A 144 -9.95 -2.84 -10.87
N LEU A 145 -9.09 -2.12 -11.59
CA LEU A 145 -8.14 -1.20 -10.95
C LEU A 145 -8.87 -0.06 -10.24
N LYS A 146 -9.90 0.52 -10.85
CA LYS A 146 -10.71 1.56 -10.22
C LYS A 146 -11.37 1.03 -8.94
N GLU A 147 -12.07 -0.09 -9.02
CA GLU A 147 -12.81 -0.63 -7.88
C GLU A 147 -11.88 -1.12 -6.76
N SER A 148 -10.82 -1.87 -7.09
CA SER A 148 -9.84 -2.30 -6.11
C SER A 148 -9.13 -1.13 -5.42
N GLN A 149 -8.77 -0.08 -6.15
CA GLN A 149 -8.15 1.10 -5.55
C GLN A 149 -9.09 1.86 -4.62
N THR A 150 -10.34 2.06 -5.02
CA THR A 150 -11.37 2.66 -4.16
C THR A 150 -11.56 1.83 -2.90
N TRP A 151 -11.69 0.51 -3.04
CA TRP A 151 -11.86 -0.38 -1.89
C TRP A 151 -10.65 -0.37 -0.95
N MET A 152 -9.43 -0.39 -1.49
CA MET A 152 -8.20 -0.34 -0.68
C MET A 152 -8.01 0.99 0.04
N ALA A 153 -8.48 2.12 -0.51
CA ALA A 153 -8.53 3.39 0.22
C ALA A 153 -9.49 3.30 1.43
N GLY A 154 -10.65 2.68 1.23
CA GLY A 154 -11.60 2.36 2.30
C GLY A 154 -10.99 1.45 3.37
N LEU A 155 -10.28 0.39 2.97
CA LEU A 155 -9.58 -0.50 3.89
C LEU A 155 -8.54 0.25 4.72
N ALA A 156 -7.76 1.16 4.11
CA ALA A 156 -6.77 1.95 4.83
C ALA A 156 -7.41 2.81 5.93
N ARG A 157 -8.53 3.47 5.62
CA ARG A 157 -9.28 4.28 6.60
C ARG A 157 -9.88 3.40 7.70
N ALA A 158 -10.56 2.32 7.33
CA ALA A 158 -11.21 1.43 8.29
C ALA A 158 -10.18 0.74 9.21
N ALA A 159 -9.02 0.37 8.68
CA ALA A 159 -7.93 -0.17 9.49
C ALA A 159 -7.37 0.87 10.47
N GLN A 160 -7.26 2.14 10.05
CA GLN A 160 -6.88 3.22 10.96
C GLN A 160 -7.89 3.38 12.09
N ASP A 161 -9.18 3.33 11.80
CA ASP A 161 -10.23 3.40 12.83
C ASP A 161 -10.18 2.22 13.79
N ALA A 162 -10.10 1.01 13.26
CA ALA A 162 -10.11 -0.22 14.06
C ALA A 162 -8.88 -0.31 14.98
N LEU A 163 -7.72 0.17 14.53
CA LEU A 163 -6.46 0.01 15.26
C LEU A 163 -6.04 1.25 16.03
N ASP A 164 -6.52 2.44 15.63
CA ASP A 164 -6.18 3.75 16.19
C ASP A 164 -4.66 3.99 16.18
N ILE A 165 -4.05 3.77 15.01
CA ILE A 165 -2.61 3.91 14.76
C ILE A 165 -2.34 4.73 13.49
N PRO A 166 -1.17 5.38 13.39
CA PRO A 166 -0.85 6.22 12.23
C PRO A 166 -0.75 5.44 10.91
N VAL A 167 -1.09 6.14 9.82
CA VAL A 167 -1.03 5.65 8.44
C VAL A 167 0.17 6.29 7.74
N TRP A 168 1.12 5.46 7.34
CA TRP A 168 2.25 5.80 6.50
C TRP A 168 1.94 5.48 5.04
N ILE A 169 1.73 6.50 4.22
CA ILE A 169 1.54 6.33 2.77
C ILE A 169 2.90 6.49 2.08
N SER A 170 3.38 5.40 1.45
CA SER A 170 4.62 5.42 0.67
C SER A 170 4.30 5.58 -0.81
N GLY A 171 4.97 6.51 -1.49
CA GLY A 171 4.81 6.75 -2.93
C GLY A 171 3.76 7.82 -3.23
N ARG A 172 4.22 9.06 -3.40
CA ARG A 172 3.34 10.24 -3.59
C ARG A 172 3.20 10.74 -5.03
N SER A 173 4.10 10.36 -5.94
CA SER A 173 4.14 10.91 -7.32
C SER A 173 2.89 10.63 -8.15
N GLU A 174 2.22 9.50 -7.87
CA GLU A 174 1.02 9.03 -8.55
C GLU A 174 -0.28 9.28 -7.76
N LEU A 175 -0.18 9.89 -6.57
CA LEU A 175 -1.32 10.28 -5.73
C LEU A 175 -1.87 11.65 -6.17
N LYS A 176 -2.50 11.68 -7.34
CA LYS A 176 -3.12 12.88 -7.91
C LYS A 176 -4.34 12.50 -8.76
N PRO A 177 -5.29 13.41 -9.03
CA PRO A 177 -6.54 13.08 -9.73
C PRO A 177 -6.37 12.32 -11.06
N LYS A 178 -5.33 12.66 -11.84
CA LYS A 178 -5.00 12.02 -13.13
C LYS A 178 -3.84 11.02 -13.04
N GLY A 179 -3.36 10.69 -11.85
CA GLY A 179 -2.29 9.71 -11.63
C GLY A 179 -2.79 8.27 -11.70
N ILE A 180 -1.86 7.31 -11.68
CA ILE A 180 -2.18 5.87 -11.66
C ILE A 180 -3.09 5.51 -10.48
N PHE A 181 -2.88 6.18 -9.34
CA PHE A 181 -3.69 6.00 -8.13
C PHE A 181 -4.81 7.04 -7.99
N GLY A 182 -5.30 7.61 -9.09
CA GLY A 182 -6.37 8.61 -9.08
C GLY A 182 -7.66 8.15 -8.36
N PRO A 183 -8.18 6.92 -8.62
CA PRO A 183 -9.30 6.36 -7.86
C PRO A 183 -9.03 6.25 -6.35
N TRP A 184 -7.86 5.73 -5.96
CA TRP A 184 -7.45 5.66 -4.55
C TRP A 184 -7.38 7.06 -3.93
N PHE A 185 -6.73 8.00 -4.60
CA PHE A 185 -6.57 9.40 -4.17
C PHE A 185 -7.92 10.08 -3.91
N ARG A 186 -8.86 9.96 -4.84
CA ARG A 186 -10.19 10.57 -4.72
C ARG A 186 -10.95 9.99 -3.54
N GLU A 187 -10.94 8.67 -3.40
CA GLU A 187 -11.67 8.01 -2.32
C GLU A 187 -11.04 8.31 -0.96
N PHE A 188 -9.72 8.24 -0.85
CA PHE A 188 -9.01 8.60 0.37
C PHE A 188 -9.28 10.08 0.75
N SER A 189 -9.20 11.01 -0.21
CA SER A 189 -9.54 12.42 0.02
C SER A 189 -10.98 12.59 0.50
N ARG A 190 -11.92 11.85 -0.07
CA ARG A 190 -13.35 11.87 0.32
C ARG A 190 -13.52 11.37 1.76
N LEU A 191 -12.89 10.25 2.11
CA LEU A 191 -12.99 9.63 3.44
C LEU A 191 -12.40 10.49 4.56
N TYR A 192 -11.40 11.32 4.25
CA TYR A 192 -10.74 12.17 5.24
C TYR A 192 -11.20 13.62 5.25
N ARG A 193 -11.98 14.08 4.25
CA ARG A 193 -12.45 15.47 4.14
C ARG A 193 -13.08 15.97 5.45
N ASP A 194 -13.96 15.16 6.03
CA ASP A 194 -14.73 15.49 7.23
C ASP A 194 -14.28 14.66 8.45
N ALA A 195 -13.12 13.98 8.35
CA ALA A 195 -12.59 13.21 9.47
C ALA A 195 -12.07 14.15 10.58
N PRO A 196 -12.16 13.73 11.86
CA PRO A 196 -11.61 14.49 12.98
C PRO A 196 -10.14 14.88 12.74
N ALA A 197 -9.73 16.05 13.26
CA ALA A 197 -8.36 16.54 13.06
C ALA A 197 -7.30 15.52 13.52
N ALA A 198 -7.50 14.90 14.68
CA ALA A 198 -6.60 13.87 15.21
C ALA A 198 -6.41 12.68 14.24
N VAL A 199 -7.49 12.26 13.56
CA VAL A 199 -7.44 11.17 12.57
C VAL A 199 -6.64 11.59 11.33
N ARG A 200 -6.88 12.82 10.85
CA ARG A 200 -6.14 13.41 9.73
C ARG A 200 -4.66 13.57 10.06
N GLU A 201 -4.34 13.98 11.28
CA GLU A 201 -2.99 14.12 11.84
C GLU A 201 -2.22 12.81 11.94
N GLY A 202 -2.93 11.68 12.05
CA GLY A 202 -2.34 10.35 11.98
C GLY A 202 -1.88 9.93 10.57
N VAL A 203 -2.18 10.68 9.51
CA VAL A 203 -1.74 10.35 8.14
C VAL A 203 -0.42 11.03 7.81
N LEU A 204 0.59 10.27 7.42
CA LEU A 204 1.89 10.75 7.00
C LEU A 204 2.20 10.27 5.58
N VAL A 205 2.64 11.17 4.70
CA VAL A 205 2.90 10.87 3.29
C VAL A 205 4.38 11.01 2.99
N PHE A 206 4.96 10.02 2.32
CA PHE A 206 6.38 10.02 2.00
C PHE A 206 6.66 9.56 0.58
N ASN A 207 7.85 9.91 0.08
CA ASN A 207 8.38 9.29 -1.13
C ASN A 207 8.49 7.76 -1.00
N HIS A 208 8.52 7.09 -2.15
CA HIS A 208 8.62 5.64 -2.21
C HIS A 208 10.00 5.15 -1.71
N PHE A 209 10.06 3.95 -1.12
CA PHE A 209 11.35 3.39 -0.64
C PHE A 209 12.31 2.98 -1.77
N SER A 210 11.77 2.63 -2.95
CA SER A 210 12.59 2.28 -4.12
C SER A 210 13.54 3.41 -4.53
N MET A 211 14.69 3.05 -5.10
CA MET A 211 15.72 3.99 -5.55
C MET A 211 16.15 5.00 -4.47
N ASN A 212 16.03 4.63 -3.19
CA ASN A 212 16.33 5.46 -2.03
C ASN A 212 15.57 6.80 -1.98
N GLN A 213 14.44 6.95 -2.68
CA GLN A 213 13.74 8.25 -2.78
C GLN A 213 13.26 8.76 -1.43
N PHE A 214 12.76 7.88 -0.57
CA PHE A 214 12.46 8.19 0.83
C PHE A 214 13.69 8.71 1.59
N SER A 215 14.80 7.96 1.58
CA SER A 215 16.01 8.34 2.31
C SER A 215 16.66 9.62 1.77
N ILE A 216 16.51 9.91 0.48
CA ILE A 216 16.95 11.17 -0.13
C ILE A 216 16.09 12.33 0.37
N GLU A 217 14.77 12.20 0.37
CA GLU A 217 13.86 13.22 0.92
C GLU A 217 14.16 13.49 2.40
N LEU A 218 14.25 12.42 3.20
CA LEU A 218 14.50 12.52 4.62
C LEU A 218 15.79 13.30 4.89
N ARG A 219 16.92 12.88 4.30
CA ARG A 219 18.22 13.56 4.48
C ARG A 219 18.21 15.04 4.07
N ARG A 220 17.40 15.40 3.07
CA ARG A 220 17.28 16.80 2.61
C ARG A 220 16.48 17.68 3.55
N LYS A 221 15.51 17.10 4.27
CA LYS A 221 14.54 17.86 5.07
C LYS A 221 14.79 17.80 6.56
N ILE A 222 15.49 16.79 7.09
CA ILE A 222 15.69 16.66 8.54
C ILE A 222 16.54 17.79 9.12
N ASP A 223 16.15 18.24 10.29
CA ASP A 223 17.02 18.95 11.23
C ASP A 223 17.71 17.92 12.16
N PRO A 224 19.04 17.77 12.13
CA PRO A 224 19.76 16.81 12.98
C PRO A 224 19.68 17.14 14.48
N GLY A 225 19.28 18.36 14.85
CA GLY A 225 19.08 18.76 16.25
C GLY A 225 17.74 18.32 16.83
N LYS A 226 16.83 17.77 16.02
CA LYS A 226 15.48 17.37 16.46
C LYS A 226 15.29 15.85 16.51
N PRO A 227 14.39 15.35 17.37
CA PRO A 227 14.03 13.94 17.38
C PRO A 227 13.51 13.46 16.02
N LEU A 228 14.03 12.33 15.54
CA LEU A 228 13.67 11.81 14.21
C LEU A 228 12.17 11.61 14.03
N LEU A 229 11.46 11.16 15.07
CA LEU A 229 10.03 10.93 14.98
C LEU A 229 9.26 12.25 14.75
N GLU A 230 9.65 13.33 15.42
CA GLU A 230 9.06 14.66 15.20
C GLU A 230 9.31 15.14 13.77
N GLU A 231 10.52 14.94 13.25
CA GLU A 231 10.84 15.31 11.86
C GLU A 231 10.08 14.47 10.83
N LEU A 232 9.86 13.17 11.10
CA LEU A 232 9.00 12.34 10.26
C LEU A 232 7.56 12.82 10.28
N HIS A 233 7.02 13.18 11.45
CA HIS A 233 5.69 13.75 11.56
C HIS A 233 5.58 15.07 10.78
N ARG A 234 6.56 15.96 10.90
CA ARG A 234 6.60 17.24 10.18
C ARG A 234 6.64 17.02 8.66
N ILE A 235 7.62 16.26 8.17
CA ILE A 235 7.82 15.99 6.74
C ILE A 235 6.60 15.28 6.15
N GLY A 236 6.09 14.26 6.86
CA GLY A 236 4.93 13.49 6.45
C GLY A 236 3.66 14.34 6.38
N SER A 237 3.48 15.26 7.34
CA SER A 237 2.34 16.19 7.38
C SER A 237 2.42 17.27 6.30
N GLU A 238 3.61 17.81 6.03
CA GLU A 238 3.83 18.76 4.92
C GLU A 238 3.44 18.12 3.59
N ASN A 239 3.93 16.91 3.33
CA ASN A 239 3.59 16.14 2.13
C ASN A 239 2.11 15.78 2.07
N ARG A 240 1.48 15.44 3.21
CA ARG A 240 0.03 15.18 3.29
C ARG A 240 -0.77 16.40 2.87
N ARG A 241 -0.44 17.59 3.40
CA ARG A 241 -1.11 18.85 3.04
C ARG A 241 -0.93 19.18 1.57
N GLU A 242 0.26 18.97 1.02
CA GLU A 242 0.54 19.17 -0.40
C GLU A 242 -0.33 18.26 -1.30
N ILE A 243 -0.50 17.00 -0.91
CA ILE A 243 -1.23 16.01 -1.72
C ILE A 243 -2.74 16.10 -1.52
N PHE A 244 -3.21 16.08 -0.27
CA PHE A 244 -4.63 15.93 0.07
C PHE A 244 -5.32 17.23 0.51
N GLY A 245 -4.57 18.30 0.76
CA GLY A 245 -5.12 19.60 1.18
C GLY A 245 -5.59 19.67 2.63
N PHE A 246 -5.31 18.65 3.45
CA PHE A 246 -5.57 18.67 4.89
C PHE A 246 -4.33 18.32 5.69
#